data_AF-A0A6A6GW92-F1
#
_entry.id   AF-A0A6A6GW92-F1
#
_cell.length_a   1.000
_cell.length_b   1.000
_cell.length_c   1.000
_cell.angle_alpha   90.00
_cell.angle_beta   90.00
_cell.angle_gamma   90.00
#
_symmetry.space_group_name_H-M   'P 1'
#
loop_
_entity.id
_entity.type
_entity.pdbx_description
1 polymer ?
#
loop_
_entity_poly.entity_id
_entity_poly.type
_entity_poly.pdbx_seq_one_letter_code
_entity_poly.pdbx_strand_id
1 'polypeptide(L)'
;MTPRKYTVQPQGWGAWISSKLSIDPKRSSGIPLNPQFRNPPPGANDPRNYDDPVTVPAADLAENPYWKRDVRRQYPKLSVVNQGDVVGLLTVGSKATPKDEVLKIGDAGQKQLVEVKEEGQRGLSKFFEKDEGKKNIASILGPGGLPPLPSGLSPLEGGKRYEILKEQTYGTNYPCRTFE
;
A
#
# COMPACT_ATOMS: atom_id res chain seq x y z
N MET A 1 -20.00 -42.35 3.72
CA MET A 1 -19.60 -40.94 3.94
C MET A 1 -18.12 -40.82 3.57
N THR A 2 -17.80 -40.11 2.49
CA THR A 2 -16.41 -39.85 2.11
C THR A 2 -15.77 -38.92 3.14
N PRO A 3 -14.65 -39.28 3.79
CA PRO A 3 -14.04 -38.43 4.81
C PRO A 3 -13.48 -37.16 4.16
N ARG A 4 -13.96 -35.98 4.60
CA ARG A 4 -13.46 -34.66 4.15
C ARG A 4 -12.14 -34.25 4.82
N LYS A 5 -11.64 -35.03 5.78
CA LYS A 5 -10.44 -34.76 6.57
C LYS A 5 -9.43 -35.89 6.41
N TYR A 6 -8.17 -35.54 6.14
CA TYR A 6 -7.06 -36.47 5.91
C TYR A 6 -6.44 -36.97 7.21
N THR A 7 -7.20 -37.72 8.00
CA THR A 7 -6.73 -38.34 9.24
C THR A 7 -7.17 -39.79 9.34
N VAL A 8 -6.46 -40.62 10.09
CA VAL A 8 -6.86 -41.99 10.41
C VAL A 8 -8.18 -41.97 11.17
N GLN A 9 -9.20 -42.62 10.64
CA GLN A 9 -10.53 -42.71 11.24
C GLN A 9 -10.82 -44.15 11.69
N PRO A 10 -11.56 -44.34 12.80
CA PRO A 10 -12.03 -45.67 13.17
C PRO A 10 -12.94 -46.24 12.08
N GLN A 11 -12.90 -47.56 11.89
CA GLN A 11 -13.71 -48.28 10.92
C GLN A 11 -14.58 -49.35 11.60
N GLY A 12 -15.62 -49.82 10.91
CA GLY A 12 -16.54 -50.86 11.42
C GLY A 12 -17.22 -50.44 12.72
N TRP A 13 -17.21 -51.33 13.71
CA TRP A 13 -17.85 -51.11 15.01
C TRP A 13 -17.22 -49.95 15.79
N GLY A 14 -15.90 -49.74 15.67
CA GLY A 14 -15.24 -48.59 16.29
C GLY A 14 -15.73 -47.24 15.75
N ALA A 15 -16.09 -47.19 14.46
CA ALA A 15 -16.69 -46.00 13.85
C ALA A 15 -18.09 -45.73 14.41
N TRP A 16 -18.86 -46.79 14.61
CA TRP A 16 -20.19 -46.70 15.22
C TRP A 16 -20.13 -46.17 16.65
N ILE A 17 -19.25 -46.73 17.49
CA ILE A 17 -19.03 -46.28 18.87
C ILE A 17 -18.58 -44.82 18.89
N SER A 18 -17.56 -44.46 18.11
CA SER A 18 -17.05 -43.09 18.03
C SER A 18 -18.13 -42.11 17.57
N SER A 19 -18.96 -42.48 16.59
CA SER A 19 -20.06 -41.65 16.12
C SER A 19 -21.16 -41.44 17.16
N LYS A 20 -21.35 -42.37 18.11
CA LYS A 20 -22.42 -42.31 19.11
C LYS A 20 -21.97 -41.70 20.44
N LEU A 21 -20.70 -41.87 20.81
CA LEU A 21 -20.18 -41.41 22.10
C LEU A 21 -19.41 -40.08 22.03
N SER A 22 -19.07 -39.59 20.84
CA SER A 22 -18.36 -38.30 20.69
C SER A 22 -19.31 -37.11 20.79
N ILE A 23 -18.87 -36.04 21.48
CA ILE A 23 -19.60 -34.76 21.57
C ILE A 23 -19.84 -34.16 20.18
N ASP A 24 -18.83 -34.21 19.31
CA ASP A 24 -18.94 -33.82 17.90
C ASP A 24 -18.39 -34.94 17.00
N PRO A 25 -19.27 -35.76 16.39
CA PRO A 25 -18.86 -36.82 15.46
C PRO A 25 -18.12 -36.32 14.21
N LYS A 26 -18.16 -35.02 13.90
CA LYS A 26 -17.41 -34.41 12.78
C LYS A 26 -15.96 -34.11 13.16
N ARG A 27 -15.57 -34.19 14.44
CA ARG A 27 -14.20 -34.00 14.89
C ARG A 27 -13.30 -35.15 14.43
N SER A 28 -12.04 -34.85 14.12
CA SER A 28 -11.04 -35.82 13.68
C SER A 28 -10.11 -36.25 14.82
N SER A 29 -9.48 -37.42 14.68
CA SER A 29 -8.43 -37.92 15.60
C SER A 29 -7.13 -37.10 15.56
N GLY A 30 -6.89 -36.35 14.49
CA GLY A 30 -5.67 -35.56 14.31
C GLY A 30 -4.43 -36.37 13.92
N ILE A 31 -4.57 -37.69 13.72
CA ILE A 31 -3.48 -38.57 13.27
C ILE A 31 -3.44 -38.55 11.73
N PRO A 32 -2.38 -38.05 11.07
CA PRO A 32 -2.30 -38.03 9.62
C PRO A 32 -2.34 -39.43 9.01
N LEU A 33 -2.78 -39.54 7.77
CA LEU A 33 -2.75 -40.81 7.03
C LEU A 33 -1.30 -41.09 6.56
N ASN A 34 -0.61 -42.04 7.18
CA ASN A 34 0.78 -42.40 6.84
C ASN A 34 1.04 -42.63 5.33
N PRO A 35 0.13 -43.26 4.55
CA PRO A 35 0.38 -43.49 3.13
C PRO A 35 0.38 -42.20 2.27
N GLN A 36 -0.24 -41.12 2.74
CA GLN A 36 -0.45 -39.88 1.98
C GLN A 36 0.34 -38.69 2.57
N PHE A 37 0.45 -38.63 3.89
CA PHE A 37 1.12 -37.53 4.56
C PHE A 37 2.64 -37.72 4.48
N ARG A 38 3.31 -36.85 3.73
CA ARG A 38 4.79 -36.83 3.59
C ARG A 38 5.33 -38.16 3.04
N ASN A 39 4.57 -38.80 2.16
CA ASN A 39 4.98 -40.00 1.43
C ASN A 39 4.70 -39.79 -0.06
N PRO A 40 5.72 -39.70 -0.93
CA PRO A 40 7.15 -39.91 -0.64
C PRO A 40 7.75 -38.87 0.33
N PRO A 41 8.81 -39.24 1.09
CA PRO A 41 9.53 -38.27 1.89
C PRO A 41 10.17 -37.20 0.98
N PRO A 42 10.40 -35.97 1.45
CA PRO A 42 10.88 -34.88 0.60
C PRO A 42 12.15 -35.19 -0.21
N GLY A 43 13.07 -36.01 0.33
CA GLY A 43 14.31 -36.41 -0.33
C GLY A 43 14.19 -37.58 -1.31
N ALA A 44 13.01 -38.20 -1.44
CA ALA A 44 12.76 -39.22 -2.47
C ALA A 44 12.19 -38.63 -3.76
N ASN A 45 11.92 -37.32 -3.81
CA ASN A 45 11.59 -36.63 -5.04
C ASN A 45 12.85 -36.55 -5.92
N ASP A 46 12.70 -36.77 -7.22
CA ASP A 46 13.83 -36.65 -8.16
C ASP A 46 14.31 -35.19 -8.19
N PRO A 47 15.57 -34.89 -7.80
CA PRO A 47 16.10 -33.54 -7.82
C PRO A 47 16.19 -32.95 -9.23
N ARG A 48 16.12 -33.76 -10.30
CA ARG A 48 16.13 -33.30 -11.69
C ARG A 48 14.79 -32.77 -12.19
N ASN A 49 13.70 -32.98 -11.43
CA ASN A 49 12.38 -32.49 -11.81
C ASN A 49 12.18 -31.00 -11.47
N TYR A 50 13.11 -30.37 -10.77
CA TYR A 50 13.02 -28.97 -10.40
C TYR A 50 13.86 -28.11 -11.33
N ASP A 51 13.21 -27.12 -11.94
CA ASP A 51 13.86 -26.03 -12.65
C ASP A 51 13.51 -24.71 -11.95
N ASP A 52 14.46 -23.77 -11.94
CA ASP A 52 14.26 -22.45 -11.35
C ASP A 52 13.16 -21.70 -12.12
N PRO A 53 12.07 -21.28 -11.47
CA PRO A 53 11.00 -20.57 -12.15
C PRO A 53 11.48 -19.17 -12.53
N VAL A 54 11.20 -18.79 -13.76
CA VAL A 54 11.51 -17.46 -14.30
C VAL A 54 10.24 -16.78 -14.81
N THR A 55 10.19 -15.44 -14.77
CA THR A 55 9.02 -14.66 -15.20
C THR A 55 9.33 -13.84 -16.45
N VAL A 56 8.45 -13.86 -17.44
CA VAL A 56 8.51 -12.96 -18.60
C VAL A 56 7.85 -11.63 -18.18
N PRO A 57 8.49 -10.46 -18.41
CA PRO A 57 9.61 -10.19 -19.33
C PRO A 57 11.03 -10.30 -18.72
N ALA A 58 11.19 -10.53 -17.41
CA ALA A 58 12.51 -10.54 -16.78
C ALA A 58 13.44 -11.66 -17.29
N ALA A 59 12.87 -12.77 -17.73
CA ALA A 59 13.57 -13.95 -18.25
C ALA A 59 13.93 -13.87 -19.74
N ASP A 60 13.46 -12.85 -20.47
CA ASP A 60 13.68 -12.78 -21.92
C ASP A 60 15.17 -12.59 -22.24
N LEU A 61 15.65 -13.35 -23.24
CA LEU A 61 17.02 -13.31 -23.72
C LEU A 61 17.23 -12.16 -24.71
N ALA A 62 16.19 -11.78 -25.43
CA ALA A 62 16.21 -10.67 -26.38
C ALA A 62 15.61 -9.41 -25.74
N GLU A 63 16.03 -8.24 -26.22
CA GLU A 63 15.44 -6.93 -25.87
C GLU A 63 15.33 -6.60 -24.36
N ASN A 64 16.07 -7.32 -23.53
CA ASN A 64 16.01 -7.23 -22.09
C ASN A 64 17.36 -6.68 -21.56
N PRO A 65 17.67 -5.37 -21.73
CA PRO A 65 18.84 -4.77 -21.11
C PRO A 65 18.61 -4.39 -19.64
N TYR A 66 19.60 -4.63 -18.78
CA TYR A 66 19.48 -4.47 -17.32
C TYR A 66 19.08 -3.04 -16.89
N TRP A 67 19.58 -2.00 -17.55
CA TRP A 67 19.29 -0.61 -17.18
C TRP A 67 17.79 -0.24 -17.27
N LYS A 68 17.00 -0.93 -18.10
CA LYS A 68 15.54 -0.73 -18.17
C LYS A 68 14.79 -1.33 -16.98
N ARG A 69 15.37 -2.33 -16.31
CA ARG A 69 14.79 -3.01 -15.13
C ARG A 69 15.49 -2.65 -13.82
N ASP A 70 16.48 -1.75 -13.85
CA ASP A 70 17.26 -1.38 -12.67
C ASP A 70 16.48 -0.40 -11.77
N VAL A 71 15.46 -0.94 -11.10
CA VAL A 71 14.63 -0.20 -10.14
C VAL A 71 15.42 0.34 -8.95
N ARG A 72 16.56 -0.29 -8.62
CA ARG A 72 17.43 0.15 -7.52
C ARG A 72 18.06 1.51 -7.78
N ARG A 73 18.43 1.81 -9.02
CA ARG A 73 18.98 3.13 -9.41
C ARG A 73 17.90 4.14 -9.77
N GLN A 74 16.69 3.69 -10.06
CA GLN A 74 15.54 4.53 -10.41
C GLN A 74 14.65 4.86 -9.18
N TYR A 75 15.24 4.89 -7.98
CA TYR A 75 14.49 5.19 -6.76
C TYR A 75 14.00 6.65 -6.75
N PRO A 76 12.81 6.93 -6.19
CA PRO A 76 12.33 8.31 -6.03
C PRO A 76 13.24 9.07 -5.07
N LYS A 77 13.69 10.26 -5.48
CA LYS A 77 14.53 11.12 -4.64
C LYS A 77 13.69 11.80 -3.56
N LEU A 78 14.26 11.94 -2.37
CA LEU A 78 13.66 12.72 -1.29
C LEU A 78 13.54 14.20 -1.70
N SER A 79 12.33 14.74 -1.61
CA SER A 79 12.06 16.17 -1.78
C SER A 79 12.07 16.83 -0.41
N VAL A 80 13.04 17.72 -0.17
CA VAL A 80 13.12 18.55 1.04
C VAL A 80 12.69 19.96 0.67
N VAL A 81 11.70 20.49 1.38
CA VAL A 81 11.13 21.81 1.12
C VAL A 81 11.29 22.66 2.37
N ASN A 82 12.00 23.79 2.23
CA ASN A 82 12.24 24.73 3.32
C ASN A 82 11.20 25.85 3.29
N GLN A 83 11.13 26.67 4.35
CA GLN A 83 10.21 27.81 4.38
C GLN A 83 10.44 28.78 3.20
N GLY A 84 11.70 29.05 2.84
CA GLY A 84 12.03 29.91 1.71
C GLY A 84 11.57 29.34 0.36
N ASP A 85 11.61 28.01 0.19
CA ASP A 85 11.14 27.35 -1.03
C ASP A 85 9.60 27.49 -1.15
N VAL A 86 8.88 27.37 -0.02
CA VAL A 86 7.42 27.60 0.02
C VAL A 86 7.08 29.05 -0.29
N VAL A 87 7.80 30.03 0.28
CA VAL A 87 7.62 31.45 -0.05
C VAL A 87 7.83 31.67 -1.54
N GLY A 88 8.86 31.06 -2.13
CA GLY A 88 9.09 31.13 -3.57
C GLY A 88 7.92 30.60 -4.39
N LEU A 89 7.43 29.41 -4.06
CA LEU A 89 6.25 28.82 -4.73
C LEU A 89 5.00 29.69 -4.58
N LEU A 90 4.80 30.33 -3.43
CA LEU A 90 3.66 31.23 -3.20
C LEU A 90 3.81 32.56 -3.96
N THR A 91 5.03 33.08 -4.14
CA THR A 91 5.27 34.34 -4.86
C THR A 91 5.18 34.18 -6.37
N VAL A 92 5.94 33.23 -6.95
CA VAL A 92 6.10 33.12 -8.41
C VAL A 92 5.30 31.98 -9.04
N GLY A 93 4.70 31.11 -8.23
CA GLY A 93 3.96 29.94 -8.68
C GLY A 93 4.84 28.71 -8.89
N SER A 94 4.31 27.72 -9.60
CA SER A 94 4.96 26.45 -9.87
C SER A 94 5.21 26.25 -11.36
N LYS A 95 5.97 25.21 -11.75
CA LYS A 95 6.11 24.85 -13.16
C LYS A 95 4.76 24.47 -13.81
N ALA A 96 3.84 23.89 -13.04
CA ALA A 96 2.52 23.50 -13.55
C ALA A 96 1.57 24.70 -13.66
N THR A 97 1.70 25.66 -12.76
CA THR A 97 0.86 26.85 -12.65
C THR A 97 1.74 28.07 -12.34
N PRO A 98 2.43 28.62 -13.36
CA PRO A 98 3.24 29.82 -13.19
C PRO A 98 2.32 31.03 -12.96
N LYS A 99 2.76 31.97 -12.11
CA LYS A 99 2.08 33.26 -11.98
C LYS A 99 2.66 34.22 -13.01
N ASP A 100 2.15 34.14 -14.24
CA ASP A 100 2.67 34.87 -15.41
C ASP A 100 2.66 36.40 -15.23
N GLU A 101 1.79 36.93 -14.35
CA GLU A 101 1.75 38.35 -13.99
C GLU A 101 2.96 38.79 -13.16
N VAL A 102 3.56 37.87 -12.41
CA VAL A 102 4.65 38.15 -11.45
C VAL A 102 5.99 37.64 -11.97
N LEU A 103 6.03 36.47 -12.60
CA LEU A 103 7.26 35.84 -13.08
C LEU A 103 7.77 36.54 -14.34
N LYS A 104 8.88 37.27 -14.22
CA LYS A 104 9.55 37.88 -15.39
C LYS A 104 10.27 36.82 -16.23
N ILE A 105 10.35 37.04 -17.54
CA ILE A 105 11.01 36.12 -18.48
C ILE A 105 12.49 36.50 -18.64
N GLY A 106 13.36 35.50 -18.83
CA GLY A 106 14.79 35.69 -19.11
C GLY A 106 15.60 36.11 -17.88
N ASP A 107 16.62 36.94 -18.08
CA ASP A 107 17.56 37.37 -17.02
C ASP A 107 16.87 38.10 -15.87
N ALA A 108 15.77 38.81 -16.16
CA ALA A 108 14.97 39.48 -15.16
C ALA A 108 14.27 38.48 -14.21
N GLY A 109 13.86 37.32 -14.72
CA GLY A 109 13.30 36.23 -13.92
C GLY A 109 14.35 35.55 -13.05
N GLN A 110 15.56 35.36 -13.57
CA GLN A 110 16.67 34.80 -12.78
C GLN A 110 17.00 35.70 -11.57
N LYS A 111 17.10 37.02 -11.79
CA LYS A 111 17.33 38.00 -10.70
C LYS A 111 16.19 37.98 -9.69
N GLN A 112 14.95 37.90 -10.16
CA GLN A 112 13.77 37.81 -9.30
C GLN A 112 13.78 36.55 -8.43
N LEU A 113 14.18 35.39 -8.97
CA LEU A 113 14.26 34.15 -8.19
C LEU A 113 15.32 34.23 -7.08
N VAL A 114 16.42 34.95 -7.32
CA VAL A 114 17.44 35.21 -6.29
C VAL A 114 16.88 36.10 -5.18
N GLU A 115 16.21 37.20 -5.56
CA GLU A 115 15.56 38.11 -4.60
C GLU A 115 14.50 37.39 -3.75
N VAL A 116 13.66 36.58 -4.38
CA VAL A 116 12.63 35.78 -3.69
C VAL A 116 13.25 34.75 -2.74
N LYS A 117 14.40 34.18 -3.09
CA LYS A 117 15.14 33.27 -2.22
C LYS A 117 15.67 33.99 -0.97
N GLU A 118 16.18 35.21 -1.13
CA GLU A 118 16.62 36.05 -0.01
C GLU A 118 15.45 36.48 0.87
N GLU A 119 14.34 36.90 0.27
CA GLU A 119 13.10 37.21 1.02
C GLU A 119 12.57 36.01 1.79
N GLY A 120 12.64 34.81 1.19
CA GLY A 120 12.23 33.55 1.81
C GLY A 120 12.99 33.20 3.09
N GLN A 121 14.21 33.72 3.28
CA GLN A 121 14.96 33.54 4.53
C GLN A 121 14.32 34.25 5.72
N ARG A 122 13.49 35.27 5.48
CA ARG A 122 12.73 35.98 6.52
C ARG A 122 11.56 35.16 7.08
N GLY A 123 11.24 34.03 6.44
CA GLY A 123 10.24 33.07 6.89
C GLY A 123 8.82 33.34 6.40
N LEU A 124 7.95 32.35 6.57
CA LEU A 124 6.55 32.38 6.10
C LEU A 124 5.69 33.43 6.82
N SER A 125 5.97 33.71 8.09
CA SER A 125 5.22 34.70 8.88
C SER A 125 5.27 36.08 8.24
N LYS A 126 6.47 36.53 7.84
CA LYS A 126 6.68 37.81 7.16
C LYS A 126 6.04 37.87 5.78
N PHE A 127 5.92 36.73 5.10
CA PHE A 127 5.21 36.66 3.83
C PHE A 127 3.69 36.87 4.01
N PHE A 128 3.08 36.25 5.02
CA PHE A 128 1.63 36.39 5.27
C PHE A 128 1.22 37.73 5.89
N GLU A 129 2.15 38.49 6.48
CA GLU A 129 1.90 39.88 6.88
C GLU A 129 1.61 40.79 5.67
N LYS A 130 2.21 40.50 4.50
CA LYS A 130 1.98 41.26 3.25
C LYS A 130 0.59 40.97 2.68
N ASP A 131 -0.03 41.95 2.01
CA ASP A 131 -1.38 41.80 1.43
C ASP A 131 -1.46 40.72 0.35
N GLU A 132 -0.37 40.51 -0.38
CA GLU A 132 -0.22 39.40 -1.34
C GLU A 132 -0.26 38.04 -0.63
N GLY A 133 0.34 37.94 0.55
CA GLY A 133 0.30 36.74 1.39
C GLY A 133 -1.13 36.38 1.81
N LYS A 134 -1.95 37.37 2.20
CA LYS A 134 -3.36 37.17 2.57
C LYS A 134 -4.22 36.69 1.40
N LYS A 135 -3.99 37.23 0.19
CA LYS A 135 -4.67 36.78 -1.04
C LYS A 135 -4.29 35.34 -1.43
N ASN A 136 -3.04 34.95 -1.16
CA ASN A 136 -2.53 33.61 -1.48
C ASN A 136 -3.04 32.50 -0.53
N ILE A 137 -3.62 32.82 0.63
CA ILE A 137 -4.18 31.82 1.56
C ILE A 137 -5.25 30.95 0.88
N ALA A 138 -6.07 31.55 0.01
CA ALA A 138 -7.11 30.82 -0.73
C ALA A 138 -6.54 29.75 -1.67
N SER A 139 -5.28 29.90 -2.13
CA SER A 139 -4.60 28.93 -3.00
C SER A 139 -4.00 27.73 -2.25
N ILE A 140 -3.87 27.84 -0.92
CA ILE A 140 -3.31 26.80 -0.04
C ILE A 140 -4.41 25.87 0.47
N LEU A 141 -5.62 26.40 0.63
CA LEU A 141 -6.76 25.68 1.14
C LEU A 141 -7.42 24.84 0.05
N GLY A 142 -8.11 23.78 0.48
CA GLY A 142 -8.91 22.94 -0.41
C GLY A 142 -10.18 23.64 -0.89
N PRO A 143 -10.99 22.92 -1.69
CA PRO A 143 -12.28 23.42 -2.17
C PRO A 143 -13.13 23.97 -1.01
N GLY A 144 -13.67 25.19 -1.17
CA GLY A 144 -14.48 25.85 -0.15
C GLY A 144 -13.70 26.46 1.03
N GLY A 145 -12.36 26.59 0.93
CA GLY A 145 -11.54 27.21 1.97
C GLY A 145 -11.31 26.33 3.20
N LEU A 146 -11.57 25.02 3.08
CA LEU A 146 -11.29 24.05 4.13
C LEU A 146 -9.83 23.59 4.07
N PRO A 147 -9.18 23.27 5.20
CA PRO A 147 -7.86 22.68 5.18
C PRO A 147 -7.87 21.31 4.46
N PRO A 148 -6.78 20.93 3.79
CA PRO A 148 -6.70 19.62 3.14
C PRO A 148 -6.78 18.50 4.18
N LEU A 149 -7.51 17.43 3.85
CA LEU A 149 -7.55 16.21 4.66
C LEU A 149 -6.24 15.43 4.51
N PRO A 150 -5.84 14.63 5.52
CA PRO A 150 -4.69 13.75 5.39
C PRO A 150 -4.89 12.79 4.21
N SER A 151 -3.94 12.76 3.28
CA SER A 151 -3.98 11.87 2.12
C SER A 151 -3.64 10.43 2.53
N GLY A 152 -4.42 9.46 2.04
CA GLY A 152 -4.07 8.04 2.14
C GLY A 152 -3.16 7.57 1.00
N LEU A 153 -2.40 6.50 1.22
CA LEU A 153 -1.52 5.86 0.22
C LEU A 153 -2.30 5.18 -0.93
N SER A 154 -3.61 4.91 -0.74
CA SER A 154 -4.49 4.31 -1.75
C SER A 154 -5.73 5.19 -2.01
N PRO A 155 -5.60 6.35 -2.67
CA PRO A 155 -6.73 7.24 -2.93
C PRO A 155 -7.69 6.72 -4.01
N LEU A 156 -7.19 5.86 -4.90
CA LEU A 156 -7.90 5.40 -6.11
C LEU A 156 -9.11 4.49 -5.83
N GLU A 157 -9.23 3.97 -4.60
CA GLU A 157 -10.33 3.09 -4.18
C GLU A 157 -10.97 3.56 -2.86
N GLY A 158 -11.11 4.88 -2.65
CA GLY A 158 -11.98 5.41 -1.59
C GLY A 158 -11.60 5.08 -0.13
N GLY A 159 -10.35 4.63 0.11
CA GLY A 159 -9.87 4.14 1.40
C GLY A 159 -10.47 2.78 1.76
N LYS A 160 -9.75 1.95 2.55
CA LYS A 160 -10.34 0.73 3.11
C LYS A 160 -11.52 1.11 4.01
N ARG A 161 -12.73 0.87 3.54
CA ARG A 161 -13.96 1.06 4.30
C ARG A 161 -14.26 -0.26 4.99
N TYR A 162 -14.31 -0.22 6.31
CA TYR A 162 -14.68 -1.37 7.10
C TYR A 162 -16.20 -1.52 7.09
N GLU A 163 -16.68 -2.65 6.58
CA GLU A 163 -18.09 -3.01 6.62
C GLU A 163 -18.34 -4.11 7.65
N ILE A 164 -19.50 -4.07 8.30
CA ILE A 164 -19.89 -5.14 9.21
C ILE A 164 -20.37 -6.31 8.35
N LEU A 165 -19.70 -7.46 8.48
CA LEU A 165 -20.09 -8.69 7.80
C LEU A 165 -21.53 -9.08 8.14
N LYS A 166 -22.31 -9.44 7.12
CA LYS A 166 -23.70 -9.92 7.31
C LYS A 166 -23.74 -11.20 8.14
N GLU A 167 -22.80 -12.11 7.88
CA GLU A 167 -22.61 -13.32 8.67
C GLU A 167 -21.45 -13.11 9.65
N GLN A 168 -21.78 -13.09 10.93
CA GLN A 168 -20.81 -12.88 11.99
C GLN A 168 -20.14 -14.20 12.38
N THR A 169 -18.83 -14.18 12.58
CA THR A 169 -18.04 -15.35 13.01
C THR A 169 -18.56 -15.93 14.32
N TYR A 170 -19.02 -15.04 15.21
CA TYR A 170 -19.63 -15.41 16.48
C TYR A 170 -21.15 -15.18 16.42
N GLY A 171 -21.90 -15.96 17.19
CA GLY A 171 -23.34 -15.73 17.37
C GLY A 171 -23.64 -14.38 18.03
N THR A 172 -24.88 -13.93 17.92
CA THR A 172 -25.35 -12.60 18.39
C THR A 172 -25.15 -12.32 19.88
N ASN A 173 -24.94 -13.36 20.69
CA ASN A 173 -24.77 -13.25 22.14
C ASN A 173 -23.35 -12.85 22.55
N TYR A 174 -22.39 -12.88 21.63
CA TYR A 174 -21.01 -12.50 21.91
C TYR A 174 -20.79 -11.01 21.64
N PRO A 175 -20.09 -10.28 22.52
CA PRO A 175 -19.82 -8.85 22.35
C PRO A 175 -18.69 -8.57 21.33
N CYS A 176 -18.48 -9.45 20.36
CA CYS A 176 -17.42 -9.37 19.36
C CYS A 176 -18.04 -9.24 17.97
N ARG A 177 -17.53 -8.31 17.15
CA ARG A 177 -17.98 -8.09 15.77
C ARG A 177 -16.84 -8.35 14.79
N THR A 178 -17.20 -8.81 13.61
CA THR A 178 -16.31 -9.08 12.48
C THR A 178 -16.54 -8.00 11.44
N PHE A 179 -15.45 -7.40 10.99
CA PHE A 179 -15.43 -6.37 9.96
C PHE A 179 -14.61 -6.87 8.77
N GLU A 180 -15.04 -6.54 7.56
CA GLU A 180 -14.32 -6.75 6.30
C GLU A 180 -13.77 -5.42 5.77
#